data_AF-A0AA37VVQ4-F1
#
_entry.id   AF-A0AA37VVQ4-F1
#
_cell.length_a   1.000
_cell.length_b   1.000
_cell.length_c   1.000
_cell.angle_alpha   90.00
_cell.angle_beta   90.00
_cell.angle_gamma   90.00
#
_symmetry.space_group_name_H-M   'P 1'
#
loop_
_entity.id
_entity.type
_entity.pdbx_description
1 polymer ?
#
loop_
_entity_poly.entity_id
_entity_poly.type
_entity_poly.pdbx_seq_one_letter_code
_entity_poly.pdbx_strand_id
1 'polypeptide(L)'
;MTIVRAFEGELLPAPSKDLVAIITGSWAMVTNREPWSEYVAQWIREAMRIEMPLFGVCYGHQLMAHALGGVVDYHPAGREVGCEMIQLLPAAIADELLKQWPAQFPAHLTHEQTVITLPEGAVALARSTHDPHQIIRYGRHAISTQYHPEFTPGHLAAMIRRRYALLVAEQHDPAQMLNALQKTPSAQAVMCHFVWSHFE
;
A
#
# COMPACT_ATOMS: atom_id res chain seq x y z
N MET A 1 -4.15 -17.29 -11.38
CA MET A 1 -4.22 -16.42 -10.20
C MET A 1 -4.85 -17.21 -9.07
N THR A 2 -4.20 -17.30 -7.91
CA THR A 2 -4.71 -17.99 -6.72
C THR A 2 -4.97 -16.95 -5.64
N ILE A 3 -6.11 -17.01 -4.97
CA ILE A 3 -6.44 -16.16 -3.82
C ILE A 3 -6.27 -17.00 -2.57
N VAL A 4 -5.57 -16.45 -1.56
CA VAL A 4 -5.38 -17.08 -0.26
C VAL A 4 -5.92 -16.15 0.82
N ARG A 5 -6.85 -16.64 1.63
CA ARG A 5 -7.46 -15.92 2.76
C ARG A 5 -6.77 -16.33 4.04
N ALA A 6 -5.57 -15.78 4.28
CA ALA A 6 -4.80 -16.06 5.48
C ALA A 6 -5.60 -15.80 6.78
N PHE A 7 -6.49 -14.80 6.78
CA PHE A 7 -7.36 -14.48 7.91
C PHE A 7 -8.42 -15.56 8.22
N GLU A 8 -8.71 -16.46 7.27
CA GLU A 8 -9.55 -17.65 7.48
C GLU A 8 -8.72 -18.90 7.82
N GLY A 9 -7.39 -18.77 7.99
CA GLY A 9 -6.48 -19.86 8.28
C GLY A 9 -6.03 -20.66 7.05
N GLU A 10 -6.27 -20.17 5.83
CA GLU A 10 -5.74 -20.79 4.61
C GLU A 10 -4.21 -20.72 4.57
N LEU A 11 -3.56 -21.81 4.16
CA LEU A 11 -2.11 -21.89 4.07
C LEU A 11 -1.59 -21.17 2.82
N LEU A 12 -0.56 -20.36 3.01
CA LEU A 12 0.17 -19.74 1.90
C LEU A 12 1.01 -20.81 1.19
N PRO A 13 1.15 -20.74 -0.14
CA PRO A 13 2.11 -21.59 -0.85
C PRO A 13 3.52 -21.29 -0.35
N ALA A 14 4.43 -22.26 -0.46
CA ALA A 14 5.84 -22.00 -0.20
C ALA A 14 6.35 -20.85 -1.09
N PRO A 15 7.15 -19.90 -0.57
CA PRO A 15 7.76 -18.87 -1.40
C PRO A 15 8.54 -19.47 -2.57
N SER A 16 8.37 -18.90 -3.75
CA SER A 16 9.05 -19.35 -4.97
C SER A 16 9.37 -18.15 -5.86
N LYS A 17 10.51 -18.21 -6.55
CA LYS A 17 10.90 -17.21 -7.57
C LYS A 17 9.98 -17.22 -8.79
N ASP A 18 9.22 -18.29 -9.00
CA ASP A 18 8.27 -18.43 -10.10
C ASP A 18 6.89 -17.80 -9.77
N LEU A 19 6.75 -17.21 -8.59
CA LEU A 19 5.51 -16.59 -8.13
C LEU A 19 5.67 -15.08 -8.00
N VAL A 20 4.59 -14.37 -8.31
CA VAL A 20 4.41 -12.95 -7.98
C VAL A 20 3.30 -12.87 -6.94
N ALA A 21 3.54 -12.21 -5.81
CA ALA A 21 2.53 -12.06 -4.77
C ALA A 21 2.11 -10.60 -4.58
N ILE A 22 0.81 -10.40 -4.43
CA ILE A 22 0.21 -9.12 -4.04
C ILE A 22 -0.39 -9.31 -2.65
N ILE A 23 0.12 -8.55 -1.67
CA ILE A 23 -0.43 -8.48 -0.32
C ILE A 23 -1.43 -7.33 -0.29
N THR A 24 -2.72 -7.65 -0.21
CA THR A 24 -3.81 -6.68 -0.37
C THR A 24 -4.04 -5.82 0.87
N GLY A 25 -4.92 -4.82 0.72
CA GLY A 25 -5.49 -4.08 1.85
C GLY A 25 -6.32 -4.97 2.79
N SER A 26 -6.58 -4.47 4.00
CA SER A 26 -7.41 -5.10 5.03
C SER A 26 -8.03 -4.04 5.93
N TRP A 27 -9.10 -4.40 6.65
CA TRP A 27 -9.64 -3.61 7.75
C TRP A 27 -8.91 -3.85 9.08
N ALA A 28 -8.02 -4.85 9.11
CA ALA A 28 -7.18 -5.15 10.26
C ALA A 28 -6.11 -4.08 10.48
N MET A 29 -5.60 -4.00 11.70
CA MET A 29 -4.49 -3.13 12.08
C MET A 29 -3.26 -4.00 12.31
N VAL A 30 -2.12 -3.63 11.72
CA VAL A 30 -0.85 -4.36 11.88
C VAL A 30 -0.43 -4.38 13.36
N THR A 31 -0.72 -3.30 14.09
CA THR A 31 -0.46 -3.20 15.54
C THR A 31 -1.23 -4.21 16.39
N ASN A 32 -2.34 -4.77 15.89
CA ASN A 32 -3.07 -5.81 16.62
C ASN A 32 -2.31 -7.13 16.65
N ARG A 33 -1.33 -7.33 15.75
CA ARG A 33 -0.48 -8.53 15.67
C ARG A 33 -1.28 -9.84 15.68
N GLU A 34 -2.38 -9.86 14.92
CA GLU A 34 -3.22 -11.05 14.77
C GLU A 34 -2.37 -12.26 14.33
N PRO A 35 -2.64 -13.49 14.80
CA PRO A 35 -1.80 -14.65 14.48
C PRO A 35 -1.62 -14.90 12.98
N TRP A 36 -2.67 -14.69 12.18
CA TRP A 36 -2.59 -14.81 10.72
C TRP A 36 -1.72 -13.71 10.09
N SER A 37 -1.69 -12.52 10.69
CA SER A 37 -0.87 -11.41 10.23
C SER A 37 0.61 -11.68 10.47
N GLU A 38 0.96 -12.17 11.66
CA GLU A 38 2.32 -12.56 12.00
C GLU A 38 2.81 -13.75 11.17
N TYR A 39 1.91 -14.69 10.85
CA TYR A 39 2.16 -15.76 9.89
C TYR A 39 2.51 -15.23 8.49
N VAL A 40 1.73 -14.28 7.96
CA VAL A 40 2.03 -13.63 6.67
C VAL A 40 3.32 -12.81 6.77
N ALA A 41 3.59 -12.12 7.88
CA ALA A 41 4.84 -11.38 8.09
C ALA A 41 6.06 -12.32 8.06
N GLN A 42 5.95 -13.51 8.66
CA GLN A 42 6.97 -14.54 8.53
C GLN A 42 7.15 -14.94 7.07
N TRP A 43 6.07 -15.27 6.37
CA TRP A 43 6.10 -15.63 4.95
C TRP A 43 6.77 -14.55 4.08
N ILE A 44 6.49 -13.27 4.33
CA ILE A 44 7.14 -12.13 3.65
C ILE A 44 8.66 -12.17 3.87
N ARG A 45 9.14 -12.43 5.09
CA ARG A 45 10.60 -12.57 5.34
C ARG A 45 11.21 -13.71 4.54
N GLU A 46 10.50 -14.82 4.37
CA GLU A 46 10.97 -15.96 3.59
C GLU A 46 11.02 -15.66 2.09
N ALA A 47 9.98 -15.01 1.58
CA ALA A 47 9.90 -14.54 0.19
C ALA A 47 11.00 -13.52 -0.12
N MET A 48 11.28 -12.59 0.81
CA MET A 48 12.35 -11.60 0.67
C MET A 48 13.74 -12.22 0.63
N ARG A 49 13.99 -13.31 1.38
CA ARG A 49 15.29 -14.04 1.35
C ARG A 49 15.62 -14.63 -0.02
N ILE A 50 14.61 -14.91 -0.85
CA ILE A 50 14.79 -15.44 -2.19
C ILE A 50 14.51 -14.39 -3.27
N GLU A 51 14.40 -13.11 -2.92
CA GLU A 51 14.08 -12.01 -3.85
C GLU A 51 12.80 -12.27 -4.68
N MET A 52 11.81 -12.94 -4.09
CA MET A 52 10.52 -13.15 -4.73
C MET A 52 9.83 -11.80 -5.01
N PRO A 53 9.18 -11.63 -6.18
CA PRO A 53 8.40 -10.43 -6.46
C PRO A 53 7.22 -10.24 -5.49
N LEU A 54 7.24 -9.14 -4.73
CA LEU A 54 6.21 -8.77 -3.76
C LEU A 54 5.67 -7.36 -4.01
N PHE A 55 4.34 -7.23 -4.00
CA PHE A 55 3.66 -5.94 -4.04
C PHE A 55 2.70 -5.78 -2.85
N GLY A 56 2.93 -4.76 -2.02
CA GLY A 56 2.04 -4.46 -0.88
C GLY A 56 1.05 -3.33 -1.18
N VAL A 57 -0.21 -3.47 -0.79
CA VAL A 57 -1.25 -2.43 -0.91
C VAL A 57 -1.82 -2.10 0.46
N CYS A 58 -1.79 -0.83 0.87
CA CYS A 58 -2.38 -0.32 2.11
C CYS A 58 -1.96 -1.15 3.35
N TYR A 59 -2.80 -2.06 3.85
CA TYR A 59 -2.41 -3.01 4.89
C TYR A 59 -1.19 -3.85 4.51
N GLY A 60 -1.11 -4.34 3.27
CA GLY A 60 0.04 -5.08 2.78
C GLY A 60 1.32 -4.23 2.71
N HIS A 61 1.19 -2.93 2.43
CA HIS A 61 2.29 -1.98 2.50
C HIS A 61 2.85 -1.87 3.93
N GLN A 62 1.96 -1.72 4.91
CA GLN A 62 2.30 -1.66 6.33
C GLN A 62 2.88 -3.00 6.81
N LEU A 63 2.25 -4.12 6.46
CA LEU A 63 2.69 -5.44 6.88
C LEU A 63 4.07 -5.79 6.32
N MET A 64 4.37 -5.41 5.08
CA MET A 64 5.71 -5.56 4.51
C MET A 64 6.75 -4.77 5.30
N ALA A 65 6.47 -3.51 5.66
CA ALA A 65 7.36 -2.73 6.50
C ALA A 65 7.57 -3.39 7.87
N HIS A 66 6.49 -3.78 8.54
CA HIS A 66 6.55 -4.47 9.82
C HIS A 66 7.37 -5.77 9.75
N ALA A 67 7.10 -6.60 8.73
CA ALA A 67 7.78 -7.88 8.55
C ALA A 67 9.31 -7.73 8.42
N LEU A 68 9.76 -6.60 7.86
CA LEU A 68 11.15 -6.27 7.59
C LEU A 68 11.82 -5.43 8.69
N GLY A 69 11.15 -5.20 9.83
CA GLY A 69 11.71 -4.51 10.98
C GLY A 69 11.45 -2.99 11.00
N GLY A 70 10.57 -2.49 10.12
CA GLY A 70 10.03 -1.14 10.22
C GLY A 70 9.02 -1.01 11.36
N VAL A 71 8.70 0.22 11.73
CA VAL A 71 7.69 0.54 12.75
C VAL A 71 6.42 0.98 12.06
N VAL A 72 5.30 0.34 12.41
CA VAL A 72 3.96 0.70 11.95
C VAL A 72 3.10 1.04 13.16
N ASP A 73 2.40 2.16 13.07
CA ASP A 73 1.44 2.59 14.09
C ASP A 73 0.37 3.48 13.45
N TYR A 74 -0.62 3.90 14.24
CA TYR A 74 -1.54 4.96 13.88
C TYR A 74 -0.78 6.22 13.49
N HIS A 75 -1.18 6.80 12.36
CA HIS A 75 -0.61 8.04 11.88
C HIS A 75 -0.89 9.15 12.92
N PRO A 76 0.13 9.90 13.37
CA PRO A 76 -0.02 10.84 14.49
C PRO A 76 -0.96 12.02 14.17
N ALA A 77 -1.14 12.33 12.89
CA ALA A 77 -2.11 13.34 12.42
C ALA A 77 -3.50 12.74 12.11
N GLY A 78 -3.76 11.48 12.47
CA GLY A 78 -5.00 10.79 12.16
C GLY A 78 -5.08 10.28 10.72
N ARG A 79 -6.30 9.95 10.30
CA ARG A 79 -6.61 9.27 9.03
C ARG A 79 -6.20 10.11 7.82
N GLU A 80 -5.65 9.45 6.80
CA GLU A 80 -5.62 9.99 5.44
C GLU A 80 -6.74 9.35 4.62
N VAL A 81 -7.61 10.18 4.05
CA VAL A 81 -8.75 9.71 3.26
C VAL A 81 -9.10 10.73 2.19
N GLY A 82 -9.26 10.27 0.95
CA GLY A 82 -9.58 11.16 -0.16
C GLY A 82 -8.89 10.80 -1.46
N CYS A 83 -9.00 11.72 -2.43
CA CYS A 83 -8.22 11.68 -3.65
C CYS A 83 -7.10 12.70 -3.54
N GLU A 84 -5.94 12.27 -3.05
CA GLU A 84 -4.81 13.16 -2.76
C GLU A 84 -3.74 13.09 -3.83
N MET A 85 -2.90 14.13 -3.88
CA MET A 85 -1.74 14.18 -4.75
C MET A 85 -0.56 13.43 -4.13
N ILE A 86 -0.05 12.46 -4.89
CA ILE A 86 1.19 11.74 -4.60
C ILE A 86 2.32 12.43 -5.36
N GLN A 87 3.41 12.72 -4.66
CA GLN A 87 4.63 13.30 -5.20
C GLN A 87 5.75 12.26 -5.18
N LEU A 88 6.35 11.99 -6.33
CA LEU A 88 7.57 11.19 -6.42
C LEU A 88 8.75 11.93 -5.79
N LEU A 89 9.57 11.17 -5.05
CA LEU A 89 10.81 11.62 -4.45
C LEU A 89 11.98 11.42 -5.44
N PRO A 90 13.14 12.10 -5.26
CA PRO A 90 14.29 11.94 -6.14
C PRO A 90 14.74 10.49 -6.34
N ALA A 91 14.58 9.65 -5.31
CA ALA A 91 14.90 8.22 -5.38
C ALA A 91 14.07 7.44 -6.41
N ALA A 92 12.87 7.91 -6.77
CA ALA A 92 12.00 7.26 -7.76
C ALA A 92 12.45 7.47 -9.21
N ILE A 93 13.31 8.47 -9.48
CA ILE A 93 13.74 8.80 -10.86
C ILE A 93 14.51 7.63 -11.50
N ALA A 94 15.31 6.93 -10.72
CA ALA A 94 16.09 5.78 -11.16
C ALA A 94 15.38 4.43 -10.93
N ASP A 95 14.15 4.45 -10.41
CA ASP A 95 13.41 3.24 -10.09
C ASP A 95 12.80 2.64 -11.37
N GLU A 96 13.11 1.38 -11.68
CA GLU A 96 12.69 0.74 -12.93
C GLU A 96 11.17 0.73 -13.14
N LEU A 97 10.38 0.65 -12.06
CA LEU A 97 8.94 0.67 -12.15
C LEU A 97 8.41 2.10 -12.35
N LEU A 98 9.03 3.10 -11.72
CA LEU A 98 8.51 4.47 -11.64
C LEU A 98 9.23 5.49 -12.53
N LYS A 99 10.31 5.12 -13.22
CA LYS A 99 11.11 6.06 -14.04
C LYS A 99 10.32 6.79 -15.15
N GLN A 100 9.18 6.23 -15.56
CA GLN A 100 8.27 6.82 -16.54
C GLN A 100 7.00 7.41 -15.90
N TRP A 101 6.86 7.36 -14.58
CA TRP A 101 5.71 7.96 -13.89
C TRP A 101 5.81 9.49 -13.90
N PRO A 102 4.66 10.19 -13.97
CA PRO A 102 4.64 11.62 -13.75
C PRO A 102 5.16 11.95 -12.34
N ALA A 103 5.87 13.08 -12.21
CA ALA A 103 6.43 13.52 -10.94
C ALA A 103 5.38 13.70 -9.83
N GLN A 104 4.14 13.99 -10.22
CA GLN A 104 2.98 14.00 -9.32
C GLN A 104 1.77 13.39 -10.00
N PHE A 105 0.94 12.67 -9.25
CA PHE A 105 -0.31 12.09 -9.74
C PHE A 105 -1.35 11.95 -8.61
N PRO A 106 -2.65 12.03 -8.92
CA PRO A 106 -3.68 11.78 -7.92
C PRO A 106 -3.80 10.29 -7.63
N ALA A 107 -4.06 9.93 -6.37
CA ALA A 107 -4.34 8.57 -5.92
C ALA A 107 -5.48 8.56 -4.89
N HIS A 108 -6.11 7.39 -4.70
CA HIS A 108 -7.18 7.21 -3.72
C HIS A 108 -6.65 6.57 -2.44
N LEU A 109 -7.00 7.17 -1.30
CA LEU A 109 -6.44 6.85 0.01
C LEU A 109 -7.54 6.61 1.04
N THR A 110 -7.25 5.69 1.96
CA THR A 110 -8.03 5.46 3.18
C THR A 110 -7.23 4.60 4.15
N HIS A 111 -6.52 5.22 5.08
CA HIS A 111 -5.76 4.49 6.10
C HIS A 111 -5.67 5.26 7.41
N GLU A 112 -5.52 4.52 8.51
CA GLU A 112 -5.28 5.08 9.85
C GLU A 112 -3.88 4.81 10.34
N GLN A 113 -3.28 3.71 9.87
CA GLN A 113 -1.92 3.34 10.20
C GLN A 113 -0.98 3.67 9.05
N THR A 114 0.26 3.93 9.41
CA THR A 114 1.32 4.29 8.49
C THR A 114 2.61 3.59 8.90
N VAL A 115 3.57 3.56 7.99
CA VAL A 115 4.96 3.26 8.34
C VAL A 115 5.56 4.49 9.02
N ILE A 116 5.79 4.42 10.33
CA ILE A 116 6.42 5.47 11.12
C ILE A 116 7.93 5.49 10.88
N THR A 117 8.54 4.31 10.76
CA THR A 117 9.98 4.17 10.52
C THR A 117 10.20 3.11 9.46
N LEU A 118 10.92 3.46 8.40
CA LEU A 118 11.27 2.53 7.34
C LEU A 118 12.15 1.38 7.88
N PRO A 119 11.97 0.16 7.36
CA PRO A 119 12.94 -0.91 7.55
C PRO A 119 14.34 -0.51 7.08
N GLU A 120 15.37 -1.16 7.62
CA GLU A 120 16.74 -0.99 7.13
C GLU A 120 16.84 -1.33 5.63
N GLY A 121 17.49 -0.46 4.87
CA GLY A 121 17.66 -0.61 3.42
C GLY A 121 16.43 -0.28 2.57
N ALA A 122 15.27 -0.04 3.18
CA ALA A 122 14.08 0.39 2.46
C ALA A 122 14.17 1.89 2.09
N VAL A 123 13.59 2.24 0.94
CA VAL A 123 13.65 3.59 0.38
C VAL A 123 12.24 4.10 0.08
N ALA A 124 11.90 5.27 0.61
CA ALA A 124 10.70 5.99 0.22
C ALA A 124 10.86 6.55 -1.20
N LEU A 125 9.92 6.23 -2.07
CA LEU A 125 9.88 6.66 -3.47
C LEU A 125 8.82 7.71 -3.72
N ALA A 126 7.80 7.80 -2.87
CA ALA A 126 6.77 8.83 -2.99
C ALA A 126 6.20 9.19 -1.64
N ARG A 127 5.60 10.38 -1.56
CA ARG A 127 4.90 10.92 -0.39
C ARG A 127 3.60 11.61 -0.79
N SER A 128 2.73 11.86 0.17
CA SER A 128 1.67 12.87 0.07
C SER A 128 2.04 14.06 0.96
N THR A 129 1.13 15.01 1.11
CA THR A 129 1.27 16.08 2.12
C THR A 129 1.10 15.55 3.54
N HIS A 130 0.38 14.44 3.72
CA HIS A 130 0.07 13.84 5.02
C HIS A 130 1.11 12.80 5.42
N ASP A 131 1.48 11.90 4.50
CA ASP A 131 2.29 10.71 4.79
C ASP A 131 3.59 10.70 3.95
N PRO A 132 4.77 10.56 4.58
CA PRO A 132 6.05 10.55 3.87
C PRO A 132 6.34 9.27 3.07
N HIS A 133 5.56 8.20 3.24
CA HIS A 133 5.89 6.86 2.77
C HIS A 133 4.81 6.25 1.86
N GLN A 134 4.31 7.00 0.89
CA GLN A 134 3.26 6.54 -0.03
C GLN A 134 3.68 5.40 -0.97
N ILE A 135 4.96 5.34 -1.32
CA ILE A 135 5.55 4.20 -2.03
C ILE A 135 6.87 3.86 -1.36
N ILE A 136 7.07 2.59 -1.00
CA ILE A 136 8.33 2.09 -0.43
C ILE A 136 8.86 0.96 -1.27
N ARG A 137 10.16 1.03 -1.59
CA ARG A 137 10.98 -0.02 -2.19
C ARG A 137 11.77 -0.74 -1.10
N TYR A 138 11.64 -2.06 -1.02
CA TYR A 138 12.33 -2.89 -0.01
C TYR A 138 13.49 -3.71 -0.59
N GLY A 139 13.56 -3.80 -1.91
CA GLY A 139 14.57 -4.56 -2.64
C GLY A 139 14.27 -4.57 -4.13
N ARG A 140 15.07 -5.30 -4.92
CA ARG A 140 14.96 -5.29 -6.39
C ARG A 140 13.56 -5.62 -6.91
N HIS A 141 12.87 -6.56 -6.28
CA HIS A 141 11.56 -7.08 -6.73
C HIS A 141 10.45 -6.85 -5.70
N ALA A 142 10.70 -6.06 -4.65
CA ALA A 142 9.73 -5.83 -3.58
C ALA A 142 9.43 -4.33 -3.42
N ILE A 143 8.16 -3.97 -3.64
CA ILE A 143 7.67 -2.59 -3.57
C ILE A 143 6.25 -2.57 -2.98
N SER A 144 5.79 -1.42 -2.50
CA SER A 144 4.44 -1.29 -1.95
C SER A 144 3.89 0.12 -2.08
N THR A 145 2.57 0.26 -2.05
CA THR A 145 1.84 1.53 -2.07
C THR A 145 0.91 1.65 -0.86
N GLN A 146 0.94 2.79 -0.17
CA GLN A 146 -0.01 3.07 0.91
C GLN A 146 -1.40 3.43 0.35
N TYR A 147 -1.46 4.10 -0.80
CA TYR A 147 -2.69 4.29 -1.57
C TYR A 147 -3.20 2.98 -2.18
N HIS A 148 -4.45 3.04 -2.64
CA HIS A 148 -5.16 1.92 -3.26
C HIS A 148 -5.11 2.01 -4.80
N PRO A 149 -4.18 1.33 -5.49
CA PRO A 149 -4.13 1.29 -6.96
C PRO A 149 -5.37 0.60 -7.57
N GLU A 150 -6.10 -0.21 -6.80
CA GLU A 150 -7.32 -0.89 -7.20
C GLU A 150 -8.59 -0.01 -7.05
N PHE A 151 -8.48 1.15 -6.42
CA PHE A 151 -9.64 2.02 -6.19
C PHE A 151 -9.99 2.81 -7.45
N THR A 152 -11.29 2.91 -7.71
CA THR A 152 -11.90 3.84 -8.65
C THR A 152 -12.61 4.95 -7.87
N PRO A 153 -13.04 6.04 -8.52
CA PRO A 153 -13.88 7.04 -7.87
C PRO A 153 -15.11 6.43 -7.20
N GLY A 154 -15.72 5.41 -7.82
CA GLY A 154 -16.89 4.71 -7.27
C GLY A 154 -16.56 3.96 -5.98
N HIS A 155 -15.41 3.28 -5.91
CA HIS A 155 -14.96 2.56 -4.71
C HIS A 155 -14.76 3.52 -3.54
N LEU A 156 -14.01 4.61 -3.76
CA LEU A 156 -13.75 5.59 -2.72
C LEU A 156 -15.03 6.34 -2.30
N ALA A 157 -15.91 6.69 -3.25
CA ALA A 157 -17.19 7.32 -2.94
C ALA A 157 -18.08 6.44 -2.05
N ALA A 158 -18.15 5.14 -2.33
CA ALA A 158 -18.90 4.19 -1.50
C ALA A 158 -18.32 4.11 -0.08
N MET A 159 -17.00 4.12 0.04
CA MET A 159 -16.29 4.12 1.32
C MET A 159 -16.57 5.39 2.13
N ILE A 160 -16.43 6.58 1.50
CA ILE A 160 -16.71 7.88 2.13
C ILE A 160 -18.15 7.93 2.62
N ARG A 161 -19.13 7.53 1.79
CA ARG A 161 -20.56 7.51 2.19
C ARG A 161 -20.81 6.59 3.37
N ARG A 162 -20.20 5.40 3.38
CA ARG A 162 -20.33 4.45 4.49
C ARG A 162 -19.76 5.02 5.81
N ARG A 163 -18.73 5.86 5.74
CA ARG A 163 -18.07 6.48 6.89
C ARG A 163 -18.45 7.93 7.13
N TYR A 164 -19.49 8.45 6.47
CA TYR A 164 -19.77 9.89 6.44
C TYR A 164 -19.80 10.53 7.84
N ALA A 165 -20.57 9.96 8.77
CA ALA A 165 -20.67 10.48 10.13
C ALA A 165 -19.35 10.40 10.91
N LEU A 166 -18.59 9.31 10.73
CA LEU A 166 -17.27 9.16 11.35
C LEU A 166 -16.30 10.22 10.81
N LEU A 167 -16.26 10.43 9.51
CA LEU A 167 -15.38 11.41 8.88
C LEU A 167 -15.71 12.84 9.34
N VAL A 168 -17.00 13.18 9.50
CA VAL A 168 -17.39 14.47 10.11
C VAL A 168 -16.90 14.59 11.55
N ALA A 169 -17.00 13.51 12.34
CA ALA A 169 -16.50 13.50 13.72
C ALA A 169 -14.97 13.61 13.79
N GLU A 170 -14.26 13.09 12.78
CA GLU A 170 -12.81 13.23 12.57
C GLU A 170 -12.44 14.60 11.93
N GLN A 171 -13.38 15.55 11.83
CA GLN A 171 -13.19 16.89 11.28
C GLN A 171 -12.81 16.95 9.79
N HIS A 172 -13.09 15.89 9.04
CA HIS A 172 -13.04 15.90 7.59
C HIS A 172 -14.31 16.51 6.99
N ASP A 173 -14.26 16.90 5.71
CA ASP A 173 -15.43 17.31 4.91
C ASP A 173 -15.73 16.24 3.84
N PRO A 174 -16.60 15.25 4.14
CA PRO A 174 -16.92 14.20 3.19
C PRO A 174 -17.63 14.70 1.93
N ALA A 175 -18.37 15.81 2.01
CA ALA A 175 -19.04 16.39 0.85
C ALA A 175 -18.00 16.96 -0.13
N GLN A 176 -17.02 17.70 0.37
CA GLN A 176 -15.89 18.17 -0.42
C GLN A 176 -15.08 17.00 -0.99
N MET A 177 -14.78 15.97 -0.19
CA MET A 177 -14.04 14.79 -0.66
C MET A 177 -14.76 14.08 -1.82
N LEU A 178 -16.09 13.93 -1.73
CA LEU A 178 -16.90 13.35 -2.81
C LEU A 178 -16.84 14.18 -4.09
N ASN A 179 -16.82 15.51 -3.97
CA ASN A 179 -16.71 16.42 -5.12
C ASN A 179 -15.31 16.45 -5.74
N ALA A 180 -14.27 16.14 -4.96
CA ALA A 180 -12.87 16.12 -5.41
C ALA A 180 -12.46 14.81 -6.09
N LEU A 181 -13.34 13.81 -6.14
CA LEU A 181 -13.02 12.51 -6.75
C LEU A 181 -12.77 12.63 -8.25
N GLN A 182 -11.64 12.08 -8.69
CA GLN A 182 -11.22 12.03 -10.09
C GLN A 182 -10.59 10.68 -10.42
N LYS A 183 -10.46 10.37 -11.70
CA LYS A 183 -9.75 9.16 -12.14
C LYS A 183 -8.25 9.28 -11.83
N THR A 184 -7.63 8.16 -11.50
CA THR A 184 -6.23 8.10 -11.03
C THR A 184 -5.39 7.15 -11.89
N PRO A 185 -5.31 7.34 -13.22
CA PRO A 185 -4.77 6.34 -14.14
C PRO A 185 -3.34 5.91 -13.82
N SER A 186 -2.46 6.85 -13.45
CA SER A 186 -1.08 6.53 -13.05
C SER A 186 -1.01 5.75 -11.74
N ALA A 187 -1.85 6.08 -10.75
CA ALA A 187 -1.92 5.30 -9.51
C ALA A 187 -2.44 3.89 -9.78
N GLN A 188 -3.43 3.73 -10.66
CA GLN A 188 -4.03 2.44 -10.98
C GLN A 188 -3.11 1.52 -11.80
N ALA A 189 -2.27 2.11 -12.66
CA ALA A 189 -1.39 1.36 -13.54
C ALA A 189 -0.22 0.67 -12.81
N VAL A 190 0.19 1.16 -11.63
CA VAL A 190 1.44 0.72 -10.98
C VAL A 190 1.45 -0.77 -10.65
N MET A 191 0.32 -1.30 -10.19
CA MET A 191 0.18 -2.70 -9.82
C MET A 191 0.22 -3.60 -11.06
N CYS A 192 -0.44 -3.18 -12.16
CA CYS A 192 -0.40 -3.90 -13.42
C CYS A 192 1.01 -3.88 -14.04
N HIS A 193 1.69 -2.73 -14.03
CA HIS A 193 3.07 -2.63 -14.52
C HIS A 193 4.03 -3.48 -13.70
N PHE A 194 3.87 -3.51 -12.38
CA PHE A 194 4.66 -4.38 -11.51
C PHE A 194 4.48 -5.84 -11.91
N VAL A 195 3.23 -6.29 -12.05
CA VAL A 195 2.92 -7.65 -12.49
C VAL A 195 3.56 -7.93 -13.85
N TRP A 196 3.31 -7.11 -14.86
CA TRP A 196 3.86 -7.33 -16.21
C TRP A 196 5.39 -7.38 -16.24
N SER A 197 6.08 -6.55 -15.45
CA SER A 197 7.55 -6.55 -15.37
C SER A 197 8.17 -7.83 -14.80
N HIS A 198 7.36 -8.75 -14.29
CA HIS A 198 7.78 -10.04 -13.74
C HIS A 198 7.25 -11.26 -14.51
N PHE A 199 6.55 -11.03 -15.64
CA PHE A 199 6.08 -12.09 -16.54
C PHE A 199 6.77 -12.05 -17.93
N GLU A 200 7.71 -11.13 -18.13
CA GLU A 200 8.62 -11.08 -19.30
C GLU A 200 9.97 -11.74 -18.99
#